data_AF-W0L9J4-F1
#
_entry.id   AF-W0L9J4-F1
#
_cell.length_a   1.000
_cell.length_b   1.000
_cell.length_c   1.000
_cell.angle_alpha   90.00
_cell.angle_beta   90.00
_cell.angle_gamma   90.00
#
_symmetry.space_group_name_H-M   'P 1'
#
loop_
_entity.id
_entity.type
_entity.pdbx_description
1 polymer ?
#
loop_
_entity_poly.entity_id
_entity_poly.type
_entity_poly.pdbx_seq_one_letter_code
_entity_poly.pdbx_strand_id
1 'polypeptide(L)' 'MQPLPPETVFTRCEKPLLSGNTWGDAVSYTLALQMALQTCAGQVEMLNAWRSGLTL' A
#
# COMPACT_ATOMS: atom_id res chain seq x y z
N MET A 1 5.35 -21.58 -16.82
CA MET A 1 5.52 -20.11 -16.92
C MET A 1 4.82 -19.49 -15.72
N GLN A 2 5.54 -18.75 -14.89
CA GLN A 2 4.95 -18.08 -13.73
C GLN A 2 4.14 -16.87 -14.21
N PRO A 3 2.85 -16.74 -13.85
CA PRO A 3 2.09 -15.55 -14.21
C PRO A 3 2.73 -14.32 -13.55
N LEU A 4 2.74 -13.20 -14.28
CA LEU A 4 3.11 -11.90 -13.70
C LEU A 4 2.11 -11.54 -12.59
N PRO A 5 2.53 -10.85 -11.52
CA PRO A 5 1.58 -10.38 -10.53
C PRO A 5 0.72 -9.26 -11.16
N PRO A 6 -0.47 -8.96 -10.61
CA PRO A 6 -1.33 -7.91 -11.14
C PRO A 6 -0.63 -6.55 -11.20
N GLU A 7 -0.94 -5.73 -12.18
CA GLU A 7 -0.30 -4.41 -12.34
C GLU A 7 -0.38 -3.54 -11.08
N THR A 8 -1.45 -3.71 -10.30
CA THR A 8 -1.70 -2.97 -9.06
C THR A 8 -0.63 -3.17 -7.98
N VAL A 9 0.15 -4.26 -7.98
CA VAL A 9 1.25 -4.44 -7.02
C VAL A 9 2.50 -3.62 -7.39
N PHE A 10 2.57 -3.09 -8.61
CA PHE A 10 3.68 -2.24 -9.06
C PHE A 10 3.41 -0.75 -8.83
N THR A 11 2.18 -0.38 -8.46
CA THR A 11 1.86 0.98 -8.02
C THR A 11 2.56 1.27 -6.71
N ARG A 12 3.19 2.45 -6.58
CA ARG A 12 3.78 2.86 -5.30
C ARG A 12 2.68 3.00 -4.25
N CYS A 13 2.98 2.56 -3.03
CA CYS A 13 2.11 2.81 -1.89
C CYS A 13 1.86 4.30 -1.73
N GLU A 14 0.58 4.64 -1.54
CA GLU A 14 0.14 6.01 -1.32
C GLU A 14 0.76 6.58 -0.03
N LYS A 15 1.13 7.86 -0.08
CA LYS A 15 1.66 8.60 1.05
C LYS A 15 0.84 9.87 1.20
N PRO A 16 -0.26 9.83 1.98
CA PRO A 16 -1.04 11.03 2.20
C PRO A 16 -0.18 12.10 2.86
N LEU A 17 -0.53 13.36 2.64
CA LEU A 17 0.09 14.52 3.27
C LEU A 17 -0.83 15.02 4.37
N LEU A 18 -0.24 15.41 5.50
CA LEU A 18 -0.96 16.14 6.54
C LEU A 18 -1.23 17.55 6.01
N SER A 19 -2.49 17.85 5.76
CA SER A 19 -2.93 19.16 5.28
C SER A 19 -3.50 19.95 6.45
N GLY A 20 -2.82 21.01 6.89
CA GLY A 20 -3.28 21.87 7.97
C GLY A 20 -2.54 21.66 9.29
N ASN A 21 -3.08 22.22 10.37
CA ASN A 21 -2.44 22.28 11.69
C ASN A 21 -3.42 22.14 12.86
N THR A 22 -4.63 21.67 12.60
CA THR A 22 -5.66 21.44 13.63
C THR A 22 -5.72 19.98 14.05
N TRP A 23 -6.38 19.70 15.18
CA TRP A 23 -6.70 18.33 15.57
C TRP A 23 -7.59 17.61 14.55
N GLY A 24 -8.51 18.33 13.90
CA GLY A 24 -9.35 17.77 12.83
C GLY A 24 -8.52 17.31 11.63
N ASP A 25 -7.49 18.08 11.26
CA ASP A 25 -6.55 17.72 10.19
C ASP A 25 -5.75 16.46 10.55
N ALA A 26 -5.28 16.36 11.80
CA ALA A 26 -4.55 15.20 12.28
C ALA A 26 -5.41 13.92 12.27
N VAL A 27 -6.67 14.00 12.71
CA VAL A 27 -7.60 12.86 12.67
C VAL A 27 -7.90 12.45 11.22
N SER A 28 -8.19 13.42 10.35
CA SER A 28 -8.45 13.17 8.93
C SER A 28 -7.25 12.54 8.22
N TYR A 29 -6.05 13.04 8.50
CA TYR A 29 -4.79 12.47 8.02
C TYR A 29 -4.59 11.03 8.51
N THR A 30 -4.87 10.76 9.78
CA THR A 30 -4.71 9.41 10.34
C THR A 30 -5.63 8.40 9.66
N LEU A 31 -6.87 8.78 9.35
CA LEU A 31 -7.79 7.94 8.58
C LEU A 31 -7.26 7.68 7.16
N ALA A 32 -6.83 8.72 6.45
CA ALA A 32 -6.23 8.57 5.11
C ALA A 32 -4.98 7.67 5.15
N LEU A 33 -4.13 7.86 6.15
CA LEU A 33 -2.92 7.06 6.37
C LEU A 33 -3.27 5.60 6.65
N GLN A 34 -4.28 5.32 7.48
CA GLN A 34 -4.73 3.95 7.76
C GLN A 34 -5.17 3.24 6.48
N MET A 35 -5.96 3.91 5.64
CA MET A 35 -6.42 3.35 4.37
C MET A 35 -5.26 3.08 3.40
N ALA A 36 -4.32 4.03 3.28
CA ALA A 36 -3.12 3.88 2.46
C ALA A 36 -2.26 2.69 2.93
N LEU A 37 -2.08 2.54 4.24
CA LEU A 37 -1.29 1.45 4.83
C LEU A 37 -1.94 0.08 4.62
N GLN A 38 -3.25 -0.05 4.82
CA GLN A 38 -3.98 -1.30 4.58
C GLN A 38 -3.88 -1.74 3.12
N THR A 39 -4.04 -0.78 2.20
CA THR A 39 -3.90 -1.03 0.75
C THR A 39 -2.47 -1.45 0.39
N CYS A 40 -1.48 -0.73 0.90
CA CYS A 40 -0.06 -1.05 0.70
C CYS A 40 0.31 -2.42 1.25
N ALA A 41 -0.20 -2.80 2.43
CA ALA A 41 0.05 -4.11 3.03
C ALA A 41 -0.44 -5.24 2.11
N GLY A 42 -1.64 -5.12 1.54
CA GLY A 42 -2.17 -6.11 0.59
C GLY A 42 -1.35 -6.21 -0.70
N GLN A 43 -0.88 -5.08 -1.25
CA GLN A 43 0.02 -5.07 -2.43
C GLN A 43 1.34 -5.79 -2.13
N VAL A 44 1.95 -5.51 -0.97
CA VAL A 44 3.21 -6.13 -0.53
C VAL A 44 3.04 -7.62 -0.26
N GLU A 45 1.95 -8.03 0.38
CA GLU A 45 1.64 -9.43 0.62
C GLU A 45 1.52 -10.21 -0.70
N MET A 46 0.77 -9.65 -1.67
CA MET A 46 0.62 -10.27 -2.99
C MET A 46 1.95 -10.37 -3.75
N LEU A 47 2.77 -9.31 -3.71
CA LEU A 47 4.09 -9.32 -4.32
C LEU A 47 4.99 -10.39 -3.68
N ASN A 48 4.97 -10.51 -2.35
CA ASN A 48 5.77 -11.51 -1.63
C ASN A 48 5.28 -12.94 -1.92
N ALA A 49 3.96 -13.17 -1.99
CA ALA A 49 3.40 -14.45 -2.38
C ALA A 49 3.86 -14.84 -3.80
N TRP A 50 3.78 -13.90 -4.75
CA TRP A 50 4.30 -14.11 -6.11
C TRP A 50 5.80 -14.44 -6.10
N ARG A 51 6.62 -13.67 -5.35
CA ARG A 51 8.07 -13.90 -5.23
C ARG A 51 8.39 -15.28 -4.64
N SER A 52 7.63 -15.73 -3.65
CA SER A 52 7.86 -17.04 -3.01
C SER A 52 7.68 -18.22 -3.97
N GLY A 53 6.83 -18.04 -4.99
CA GLY A 53 6.65 -19.03 -6.04
C GLY A 53 7.78 -19.04 -7.07
N LEU A 54 8.65 -18.02 -7.11
CA LEU A 54 9.83 -17.99 -7.97
C LEU A 54 10.90 -18.87 -7.32
N THR A 55 10.87 -20.18 -7.60
CA THR A 55 12.00 -21.05 -7.31
C THR A 55 13.21 -20.58 -8.13
N LEU A 56 14.28 -20.15 -7.45
CA LEU A 56 15.60 -19.96 -8.04
C LEU A 56 16.30 -21.31 -8.24
#